data_AF-A0A3L7S4U1-F1
#
_entry.id   AF-A0A3L7S4U1-F1
#
_cell.length_a   1.000
_cell.length_b   1.000
_cell.length_c   1.000
_cell.angle_alpha   90.00
_cell.angle_beta   90.00
_cell.angle_gamma   90.00
#
_symmetry.space_group_name_H-M   'P 1'
#
loop_
_entity.id
_entity.type
_entity.pdbx_description
1 polymer ?
#
loop_
_entity_poly.entity_id
_entity_poly.type
_entity_poly.pdbx_seq_one_letter_code
_entity_poly.pdbx_strand_id
1 'polypeptide(L)'
;MASDRLSVRLSELFRRNLESLVETIGHTESDLAREAIEEYLLRHARFVTCFDVAEQSGLVGCVDSGTGDLSTNPKHMQGFGSSHSTDATSR
;
A
#
# COMPACT_ATOMS: atom_id res chain seq x y z
N MET A 1 19.58 9.32 13.27
CA MET A 1 18.62 9.48 12.15
C MET A 1 18.59 10.95 11.79
N ALA A 2 18.90 11.31 10.55
CA ALA A 2 18.80 12.71 10.12
C ALA A 2 17.31 13.11 10.19
N SER A 3 17.00 14.20 10.89
CA SER A 3 15.64 14.72 10.99
C SER A 3 15.51 15.95 10.10
N ASP A 4 14.64 15.86 9.09
CA ASP A 4 14.29 17.00 8.26
C ASP A 4 13.17 17.81 8.93
N ARG A 5 13.30 19.14 8.93
CA ARG A 5 12.33 20.04 9.54
C ARG A 5 11.27 20.46 8.53
N LEU A 6 10.01 20.11 8.82
CA LEU A 6 8.84 20.64 8.13
C LEU A 6 8.23 21.79 8.94
N SER A 7 7.98 22.94 8.30
CA SER A 7 7.31 24.10 8.90
C SER A 7 5.98 24.36 8.17
N VAL A 8 4.86 24.20 8.87
CA VAL A 8 3.51 24.38 8.30
C VAL A 8 2.80 25.51 9.02
N ARG A 9 2.10 26.39 8.26
CA ARG A 9 1.25 27.43 8.85
C ARG A 9 -0.09 26.84 9.25
N LEU A 10 -0.45 27.03 10.51
CA LEU A 10 -1.73 26.59 11.08
C LEU A 10 -2.65 27.79 11.28
N SER A 11 -3.94 27.60 11.04
CA SER A 11 -4.94 28.60 11.40
C SER A 11 -5.08 28.68 12.93
N GLU A 12 -5.52 29.83 13.44
CA GLU A 12 -5.72 30.03 14.89
C GLU A 12 -6.70 29.00 15.49
N LEU A 13 -7.75 28.65 14.75
CA LEU A 13 -8.72 27.65 15.18
C LEU A 13 -8.08 26.27 15.28
N PHE A 14 -7.26 25.88 14.29
CA PHE A 14 -6.60 24.58 14.30
C PHE A 14 -5.58 24.47 15.44
N ARG A 15 -4.84 25.56 15.73
CA ARG A 15 -3.91 25.61 16.87
C ARG A 15 -4.62 25.38 18.20
N ARG A 16 -5.73 26.08 18.45
CA ARG A 16 -6.52 25.91 19.68
C ARG A 16 -7.05 24.49 19.85
N ASN A 17 -7.51 23.87 18.76
CA ASN A 17 -7.98 22.50 18.79
C ASN A 17 -6.83 21.51 19.06
N LEU A 18 -5.64 21.78 18.51
CA LEU A 18 -4.44 20.97 18.74
C LEU A 18 -4.00 21.05 20.21
N GLU A 19 -3.93 22.25 20.78
CA GLU A 19 -3.57 22.48 22.20
C GLU A 19 -4.53 21.75 23.14
N SER A 20 -5.84 21.89 22.93
CA SER A 20 -6.86 21.22 23.76
C SER A 20 -6.75 19.69 23.70
N LEU A 21 -6.39 19.15 22.55
CA LEU A 21 -6.22 17.71 22.36
C LEU A 21 -4.93 17.22 23.03
N VAL A 22 -3.83 17.97 22.92
CA VAL A 22 -2.58 17.71 23.64
C VAL A 22 -2.80 17.66 25.15
N GLU A 23 -3.54 18.61 25.72
CA GLU A 23 -3.88 18.64 27.16
C GLU A 23 -4.66 17.40 27.60
N THR A 24 -5.49 16.84 26.72
CA THR A 24 -6.38 15.72 27.05
C THR A 24 -5.65 14.36 27.01
N ILE A 25 -4.74 14.17 26.05
CA ILE A 25 -4.12 12.88 25.77
C ILE A 25 -2.70 12.79 26.38
N GLY A 26 -2.08 13.92 26.74
CA GLY A 26 -0.75 13.96 27.37
C GLY A 26 0.42 13.74 26.40
N HIS A 27 0.18 13.84 25.09
CA HIS A 27 1.21 13.78 24.05
C HIS A 27 1.76 15.18 23.74
N THR A 28 2.97 15.28 23.19
CA THR A 28 3.46 16.58 22.69
C THR A 28 2.82 16.92 21.35
N GLU A 29 2.73 18.21 21.01
CA GLU A 29 2.26 18.65 19.69
C GLU A 29 3.00 17.99 18.54
N SER A 30 4.31 17.78 18.70
CA SER A 30 5.17 17.16 17.69
C SER A 30 4.86 15.67 17.50
N ASP A 31 4.49 14.97 18.58
CA ASP A 31 4.12 13.56 18.50
C ASP A 31 2.79 13.39 17.79
N LEU A 32 1.80 14.23 18.15
CA LEU A 32 0.51 14.19 17.50
C LEU A 32 0.59 14.58 16.01
N ALA A 33 1.37 15.61 15.68
CA ALA A 33 1.57 16.01 14.31
C ALA A 33 2.25 14.91 13.48
N ARG A 34 3.24 14.22 14.06
CA ARG A 34 3.92 13.10 13.40
C ARG A 34 2.98 11.93 13.18
N GLU A 35 2.26 11.51 14.22
CA GLU A 35 1.28 10.42 14.14
C GLU A 35 0.21 10.70 13.07
N ALA A 36 -0.38 11.90 13.09
CA ALA A 36 -1.38 12.29 12.10
C ALA A 36 -0.82 12.28 10.66
N ILE A 37 0.42 12.73 10.46
CA ILE A 37 1.08 12.69 9.15
C ILE A 37 1.34 11.24 8.72
N GLU A 38 1.85 10.40 9.62
CA GLU A 38 2.12 8.97 9.36
C GLU A 38 0.82 8.24 8.98
N GLU A 39 -0.25 8.40 9.77
CA GLU A 39 -1.56 7.82 9.46
C GLU A 39 -2.12 8.32 8.12
N TYR A 40 -1.98 9.62 7.85
CA TYR A 40 -2.43 10.19 6.58
C TYR A 40 -1.65 9.60 5.42
N LEU A 41 -0.32 9.48 5.54
CA LEU A 41 0.51 8.85 4.53
C LEU A 41 0.17 7.38 4.34
N LEU A 42 -0.05 6.61 5.40
CA LEU A 42 -0.47 5.21 5.31
C LEU A 42 -1.82 5.07 4.61
N ARG A 43 -2.79 5.94 4.93
CA ARG A 43 -4.12 5.96 4.31
C ARG A 43 -4.10 6.35 2.84
N HIS A 44 -3.20 7.26 2.47
CA HIS A 44 -3.08 7.83 1.12
C HIS A 44 -1.92 7.26 0.31
N ALA A 45 -1.16 6.32 0.88
CA ALA A 45 -0.25 5.43 0.16
C ALA A 45 -1.08 4.52 -0.74
N ARG A 46 -1.61 5.11 -1.82
CA ARG A 46 -1.99 4.35 -2.99
C ARG A 46 -0.69 3.73 -3.50
N PHE A 47 -0.73 2.40 -3.62
CA PHE A 47 0.24 1.52 -4.27
C PHE A 47 1.40 1.04 -3.40
N VAL A 48 1.09 0.32 -2.31
CA VAL A 48 1.85 -0.92 -2.10
C VAL A 48 1.21 -1.95 -3.03
N THR A 49 1.81 -2.15 -4.19
CA THR A 49 1.35 -3.17 -5.13
C THR A 49 1.63 -4.55 -4.57
N CYS A 50 0.92 -5.57 -5.06
CA CYS A 50 1.25 -6.96 -4.72
C CYS A 50 2.72 -7.30 -5.06
N PHE A 51 3.28 -6.64 -6.08
CA PHE A 51 4.70 -6.75 -6.42
C PHE A 51 5.59 -6.22 -5.29
N ASP A 52 5.32 -5.02 -4.76
CA ASP A 52 6.11 -4.42 -3.68
C ASP A 52 6.09 -5.29 -2.41
N VAL A 53 4.94 -5.89 -2.08
CA VAL A 53 4.82 -6.84 -0.95
C VAL A 53 5.63 -8.11 -1.21
N ALA A 54 5.53 -8.68 -2.41
CA ALA A 54 6.25 -9.90 -2.78
C ALA A 54 7.78 -9.67 -2.82
N GLU A 55 8.22 -8.49 -3.23
CA GLU A 55 9.63 -8.11 -3.25
C GLU A 55 10.18 -7.97 -1.82
N GLN A 56 9.50 -7.20 -0.95
CA GLN A 56 9.93 -7.02 0.44
C GLN A 56 9.96 -8.32 1.26
N SER A 57 9.08 -9.27 0.95
CA SER A 57 9.02 -10.58 1.61
C SER A 57 9.99 -11.62 1.03
N GLY A 58 10.77 -11.27 0.00
CA GLY A 58 11.69 -12.19 -0.68
C GLY A 58 10.98 -13.32 -1.44
N LEU A 59 9.69 -13.13 -1.77
CA LEU A 59 8.90 -14.09 -2.53
C LEU A 59 9.15 -13.97 -4.05
N VAL A 60 9.57 -12.80 -4.52
CA VAL A 60 9.98 -12.63 -5.92
C VAL A 60 11.22 -13.47 -6.17
N GLY A 61 11.10 -14.47 -7.06
CA GLY A 61 12.19 -15.37 -7.41
C GLY A 61 12.47 -16.49 -6.42
N CYS A 62 11.60 -16.74 -5.42
CA CYS A 62 11.83 -17.80 -4.42
C CYS A 62 11.68 -19.25 -4.94
N VAL A 63 11.28 -19.43 -6.20
CA VAL A 63 11.11 -20.74 -6.84
C VAL A 63 12.17 -20.91 -7.93
N ASP A 64 13.22 -21.66 -7.61
CA ASP A 64 14.36 -21.89 -8.52
C ASP A 64 14.11 -23.00 -9.56
N SER A 65 13.06 -23.81 -9.38
CA SER A 65 12.80 -25.03 -10.17
C SER A 65 11.55 -24.96 -11.06
N GLY A 66 11.23 -23.78 -11.58
CA GLY A 66 10.09 -23.54 -12.47
C GLY A 66 10.45 -23.27 -13.94
N THR A 67 9.47 -23.39 -14.83
CA THR A 67 9.57 -22.85 -16.20
C THR A 67 9.66 -21.33 -16.15
N GLY A 68 10.57 -20.74 -16.96
CA GLY A 68 10.73 -19.28 -17.08
C GLY A 68 9.45 -18.56 -17.52
N ASP A 69 9.50 -17.22 -17.53
CA ASP A 69 8.38 -16.28 -17.69
C ASP A 69 7.11 -16.88 -18.32
N LEU A 70 6.14 -17.19 -17.46
CA LEU A 70 4.84 -17.75 -17.85
C LEU A 70 3.92 -16.71 -18.48
N SER A 71 4.20 -15.41 -18.34
CA SER A 71 3.39 -14.33 -18.91
C SER A 71 3.63 -14.11 -20.40
N THR A 72 4.72 -14.67 -20.95
CA THR A 72 5.09 -14.53 -22.36
C THR A 72 5.36 -15.86 -23.07
N ASN A 73 5.28 -17.01 -22.39
CA ASN A 73 5.61 -18.31 -22.98
C ASN A 73 4.39 -18.97 -23.67
N PRO A 74 4.31 -18.96 -25.02
CA PRO A 74 3.12 -19.41 -25.75
C PRO A 74 2.80 -20.90 -25.53
N LYS A 75 3.82 -21.71 -25.20
CA LYS A 75 3.67 -23.14 -24.91
C LYS A 75 2.80 -23.40 -23.67
N HIS A 76 2.78 -22.46 -22.71
CA HIS A 76 2.03 -22.59 -21.46
C HIS A 76 0.75 -21.74 -21.43
N MET A 77 0.46 -20.99 -22.50
CA MET A 77 -0.77 -20.18 -22.63
C MET A 77 -1.93 -20.93 -23.32
N GLN A 78 -1.72 -22.16 -23.77
CA GLN A 78 -2.78 -22.94 -24.44
C GLN A 78 -3.92 -23.25 -23.45
N GLY A 79 -5.11 -22.72 -23.72
CA GLY A 79 -6.29 -22.85 -22.85
C GLY A 79 -6.46 -21.73 -21.80
N PHE A 80 -5.49 -20.82 -21.65
CA PHE A 80 -5.59 -19.69 -20.72
C PHE A 80 -6.66 -18.69 -21.19
N GLY A 81 -7.57 -18.29 -20.31
CA GLY A 81 -8.67 -17.37 -20.63
C GLY A 81 -9.80 -17.98 -21.48
N SER A 82 -9.79 -19.30 -21.72
CA SER A 82 -10.89 -19.99 -22.39
C SER A 82 -12.07 -20.09 -21.43
N SER A 83 -13.07 -19.23 -21.60
CA SER A 83 -14.36 -19.40 -20.96
C SER A 83 -14.94 -20.74 -21.43
N HIS A 84 -14.98 -21.74 -20.55
CA HIS A 84 -15.91 -22.84 -20.72
C HIS A 84 -17.33 -22.30 -20.55
N SER A 85 -17.85 -21.62 -21.59
CA SER A 85 -19.28 -21.54 -21.80
C SER A 85 -19.73 -22.96 -22.05
N THR A 86 -20.29 -23.56 -21.01
CA THR A 86 -21.03 -24.81 -21.10
C THR A 86 -22.21 -24.52 -22.03
N ASP A 87 -22.07 -24.84 -23.32
CA ASP A 87 -23.19 -24.85 -24.24
C ASP A 87 -24.02 -26.10 -23.93
N ALA A 88 -24.89 -25.95 -22.94
CA ALA A 88 -26.10 -26.73 -22.87
C ALA A 88 -27.03 -26.24 -23.99
N THR A 89 -27.21 -27.04 -25.06
CA THR A 89 -28.51 -27.34 -25.74
C THR A 89 -28.35 -27.64 -27.24
N SER A 90 -29.00 -28.75 -27.67
CA SER A 90 -29.42 -29.14 -29.04
C SER A 90 -28.31 -29.59 -30.01
N ARG A 91 -28.29 -30.80 -30.58
CA ARG A 91 -29.33 -31.76 -30.98
C ARG A 91 -28.82 -33.19 -30.94
#